data_AF-A0A3R7NDJ8-F1
#
_entry.id   AF-A0A3R7NDJ8-F1
#
_cell.length_a   1.000
_cell.length_b   1.000
_cell.length_c   1.000
_cell.angle_alpha   90.00
_cell.angle_beta   90.00
_cell.angle_gamma   90.00
#
_symmetry.space_group_name_H-M   'P 1'
#
loop_
_entity.id
_entity.type
_entity.pdbx_description
1 polymer ?
#
loop_
_entity_poly.entity_id
_entity_poly.type
_entity_poly.pdbx_seq_one_letter_code
_entity_poly.pdbx_strand_id
1 'polypeptide(L)'
;MYSGNQLKEADFVDPVELEGGTPSLEELWEGDNDLKWKTFLACVHPVLSETRIRSFPPHIVVPVAILFYLQCSQTKPILKDWEMNALIAAFLSPLRDDLNQIRAIALPRIDARAVHVAAIFMKGLVNFYFLIAACDFPVDRKNVVPWAFWDGKVFHHYYLRAKSGAKIDDMCEHKEEILKLFVDIKTMVVPHIPPPPVIPKPPAESPEPKGSSPEDSPHKKHRRGHSNASTVSPPQTPLPPTSLAINQNSTPSKVASQASSPTASPSSPHLNKQVAKSAHMSPPPRSPVAKAVAAGKSPAKSPKKAAS
;
A
#
# COMPACT_ATOMS: atom_id res chain seq x y z
N MET A 1 -10.97 -1.17 11.13
CA MET A 1 -11.43 -0.50 12.36
C MET A 1 -10.17 -0.02 13.05
N TYR A 2 -10.00 1.29 13.22
CA TYR A 2 -8.93 1.84 14.05
C TYR A 2 -9.13 1.29 15.47
N SER A 3 -8.16 0.53 15.96
CA SER A 3 -8.24 -0.08 17.31
C SER A 3 -7.82 0.88 18.42
N GLY A 4 -7.46 2.12 18.07
CA GLY A 4 -7.14 3.18 19.00
C GLY A 4 -8.38 3.96 19.43
N ASN A 5 -8.14 5.20 19.85
CA ASN A 5 -9.10 6.18 20.35
C ASN A 5 -10.50 6.10 19.69
N GLN A 6 -11.50 6.17 20.56
CA GLN A 6 -12.93 6.11 20.21
C GLN A 6 -13.43 7.36 19.48
N LEU A 7 -12.52 8.19 18.95
CA LEU A 7 -12.79 9.50 18.34
C LEU A 7 -13.48 10.47 19.31
N LYS A 8 -13.26 10.28 20.62
CA LYS A 8 -13.78 11.17 21.66
C LYS A 8 -12.83 12.32 21.96
N GLU A 9 -11.55 12.10 21.74
CA GLU A 9 -10.47 13.07 21.96
C GLU A 9 -9.52 13.05 20.76
N ALA A 10 -8.57 13.98 20.66
CA ALA A 10 -7.56 13.93 19.62
C ALA A 10 -6.45 12.96 20.01
N ASP A 11 -5.95 12.16 19.06
CA ASP A 11 -4.73 11.39 19.27
C ASP A 11 -3.52 12.31 19.11
N PHE A 12 -2.77 12.48 20.20
CA PHE A 12 -1.46 13.11 20.16
C PHE A 12 -0.44 12.08 19.71
N VAL A 13 0.29 12.42 18.65
CA VAL A 13 1.40 11.60 18.13
C VAL A 13 2.67 12.37 18.39
N ASP A 14 3.54 11.81 19.24
CA ASP A 14 4.83 12.41 19.51
C ASP A 14 5.70 12.39 18.25
N PRO A 15 6.48 13.45 18.01
CA PRO A 15 7.42 13.45 16.90
C PRO A 15 8.47 12.35 17.12
N VAL A 16 8.74 11.58 16.07
CA VAL A 16 9.81 10.58 16.07
C VAL A 16 11.05 11.24 15.51
N GLU A 17 12.14 11.26 16.29
CA GLU A 17 13.44 11.70 15.80
C GLU A 17 13.93 10.74 14.70
N LEU A 18 14.26 11.32 13.55
CA LEU A 18 14.78 10.57 12.41
C LEU A 18 16.30 10.46 12.49
N GLU A 19 16.82 9.29 12.17
CA GLU A 19 18.27 9.09 12.04
C GLU A 19 18.81 9.97 10.91
N GLY A 20 19.75 10.87 11.22
CA GLY A 20 20.25 11.88 10.29
C GLY A 20 19.51 13.23 10.35
N GLY A 21 18.54 13.39 11.26
CA GLY A 21 17.83 14.65 11.49
C GLY A 21 16.68 14.88 10.50
N THR A 22 16.18 16.12 10.47
CA THR A 22 15.12 16.53 9.55
C THR A 22 15.66 17.62 8.62
N PRO A 23 15.89 17.34 7.34
CA PRO A 23 16.38 18.35 6.40
C PRO A 23 15.33 19.45 6.24
N SER A 24 15.79 20.67 6.03
CA SER A 24 14.94 21.75 5.53
C SER A 24 14.42 21.42 4.13
N LEU A 25 13.36 22.12 3.70
CA LEU A 25 12.78 21.88 2.37
C LEU A 25 13.78 22.21 1.24
N GLU A 26 14.58 23.26 1.43
CA GLU A 26 15.64 23.68 0.50
C GLU A 26 16.71 22.58 0.38
N GLU A 27 17.24 22.10 1.52
CA GLU A 27 18.21 21.00 1.53
C GLU A 27 17.65 19.72 0.89
N LEU A 28 16.37 19.40 1.12
CA LEU A 28 15.74 18.21 0.57
C LEU A 28 15.56 18.29 -0.95
N TRP A 29 15.06 19.42 -1.47
CA TRP A 29 14.72 19.56 -2.88
C TRP A 29 15.94 19.81 -3.76
N GLU A 30 16.91 20.57 -3.25
CA GLU A 30 18.20 20.81 -3.93
C GLU A 30 19.22 19.68 -3.70
N GLY A 31 18.98 18.87 -2.67
CA GLY A 31 19.83 17.74 -2.31
C GLY A 31 19.86 16.62 -3.35
N ASP A 32 20.76 15.66 -3.10
CA ASP A 32 20.89 14.49 -3.96
C ASP A 32 19.69 13.54 -3.83
N ASN A 33 19.64 12.57 -4.74
CA ASN A 33 18.56 11.60 -4.76
C ASN A 33 18.58 10.71 -3.50
N ASP A 34 19.73 10.49 -2.87
CA ASP A 34 19.83 9.62 -1.71
C ASP A 34 19.22 10.28 -0.46
N LEU A 35 19.36 11.59 -0.28
CA LEU A 35 18.64 12.34 0.74
C LEU A 35 17.13 12.26 0.54
N LYS A 36 16.66 12.38 -0.71
CA LYS A 36 15.24 12.25 -1.07
C LYS A 36 14.70 10.86 -0.75
N TRP A 37 15.47 9.81 -1.08
CA TRP A 37 15.14 8.42 -0.76
C TRP A 37 15.09 8.16 0.75
N LYS A 38 16.12 8.59 1.48
CA LYS A 38 16.16 8.43 2.95
C LYS A 38 14.99 9.13 3.62
N THR A 39 14.70 10.36 3.22
CA THR A 39 13.57 11.13 3.76
C THR A 39 12.23 10.44 3.47
N PHE A 40 12.03 9.98 2.23
CA PHE A 40 10.84 9.23 1.86
C PHE A 40 10.66 7.99 2.73
N LEU A 41 11.69 7.16 2.89
CA LEU A 41 11.61 5.92 3.66
C LEU A 41 11.45 6.16 5.16
N ALA A 42 12.09 7.20 5.69
CA ALA A 42 11.93 7.63 7.08
C ALA A 42 10.47 8.00 7.39
N CYS A 43 9.78 8.68 6.46
CA CYS A 43 8.36 8.97 6.58
C CYS A 43 7.46 7.73 6.43
N VAL A 44 7.92 6.69 5.73
CA VAL A 44 7.19 5.42 5.62
C VAL A 44 7.32 4.61 6.89
N HIS A 45 8.53 4.21 7.26
CA HIS A 45 8.80 3.50 8.51
C HIS A 45 10.32 3.44 8.77
N PRO A 46 10.81 3.71 9.99
CA PRO A 46 12.25 3.77 10.29
C PRO A 46 13.01 2.44 10.12
N VAL A 47 12.31 1.31 10.00
CA VAL A 47 12.93 -0.03 9.86
C VAL A 47 12.87 -0.57 8.43
N LEU A 48 12.32 0.22 7.49
CA LEU A 48 12.24 -0.16 6.10
C LEU A 48 13.62 -0.08 5.45
N SER A 49 14.16 -1.22 5.04
CA SER A 49 15.49 -1.29 4.43
C SER A 49 15.51 -0.59 3.06
N GLU A 50 16.30 0.48 2.95
CA GLU A 50 16.51 1.21 1.69
C GLU A 50 17.07 0.30 0.60
N THR A 51 18.15 -0.44 0.90
CA THR A 51 18.80 -1.31 -0.08
C THR A 51 17.83 -2.37 -0.63
N ARG A 52 17.01 -2.95 0.25
CA ARG A 52 16.06 -4.00 -0.15
C ARG A 52 14.88 -3.42 -0.94
N ILE A 53 14.32 -2.29 -0.54
CA ILE A 53 13.18 -1.74 -1.28
C ILE A 53 13.60 -1.22 -2.66
N ARG A 54 14.81 -0.66 -2.78
CA ARG A 54 15.37 -0.19 -4.06
C ARG A 54 15.77 -1.33 -5.01
N SER A 55 15.88 -2.57 -4.54
CA SER A 55 16.16 -3.72 -5.42
C SER A 55 14.94 -4.25 -6.18
N PHE A 56 13.72 -3.84 -5.79
CA PHE A 56 12.52 -4.21 -6.52
C PHE A 56 12.36 -3.43 -7.84
N PRO A 57 11.61 -3.97 -8.81
CA PRO A 57 11.23 -3.20 -9.99
C PRO A 57 10.60 -1.86 -9.59
N PRO A 58 10.89 -0.74 -10.29
CA PRO A 58 10.48 0.60 -9.84
C PRO A 58 8.97 0.76 -9.57
N HIS A 59 8.12 0.12 -10.36
CA HIS A 59 6.65 0.15 -10.20
C HIS A 59 6.14 -0.67 -9.01
N ILE A 60 7.00 -1.47 -8.39
CA ILE A 60 6.68 -2.32 -7.22
C ILE A 60 7.08 -1.65 -5.90
N VAL A 61 7.97 -0.65 -5.93
CA VAL A 61 8.44 0.07 -4.73
C VAL A 61 7.27 0.62 -3.91
N VAL A 62 6.40 1.42 -4.53
CA VAL A 62 5.27 2.09 -3.86
C VAL A 62 4.25 1.10 -3.29
N PRO A 63 3.72 0.11 -4.06
CA PRO A 63 2.76 -0.83 -3.50
C PRO A 63 3.35 -1.62 -2.32
N VAL A 64 4.63 -1.96 -2.37
CA VAL A 64 5.30 -2.67 -1.28
C VAL A 64 5.52 -1.76 -0.06
N ALA A 65 5.90 -0.49 -0.25
CA ALA A 65 6.03 0.48 0.84
C ALA A 65 4.70 0.69 1.57
N ILE A 66 3.58 0.73 0.83
CA ILE A 66 2.22 0.81 1.39
C ILE A 66 1.92 -0.45 2.23
N LEU A 67 2.20 -1.64 1.70
CA LEU A 67 1.98 -2.88 2.45
C LEU A 67 2.82 -2.92 3.73
N PHE A 68 4.08 -2.52 3.65
CA PHE A 68 4.96 -2.42 4.81
C PHE A 68 4.40 -1.46 5.85
N TYR A 69 3.97 -0.27 5.44
CA TYR A 69 3.35 0.71 6.34
C TYR A 69 2.09 0.16 7.01
N LEU A 70 1.20 -0.48 6.25
CA LEU A 70 -0.04 -1.05 6.78
C LEU A 70 0.20 -2.19 7.78
N GLN A 71 1.32 -2.91 7.62
CA GLN A 71 1.65 -4.05 8.46
C GLN A 71 2.48 -3.67 9.70
N CYS A 72 3.45 -2.76 9.56
CA CYS A 72 4.41 -2.42 10.60
C CYS A 72 3.99 -1.21 11.44
N SER A 73 3.23 -0.26 10.89
CA SER A 73 2.87 0.98 11.61
C SER A 73 1.65 0.84 12.51
N GLN A 74 1.13 -0.39 12.69
CA GLN A 74 -0.11 -0.66 13.42
C GLN A 74 0.17 -1.67 14.52
N THR A 75 -0.40 -1.43 15.70
CA THR A 75 -0.26 -2.35 16.85
C THR A 75 -0.92 -3.71 16.59
N LYS A 76 -1.88 -3.76 15.67
CA LYS A 76 -2.58 -4.99 15.25
C LYS A 76 -2.56 -5.09 13.72
N PRO A 77 -2.31 -6.28 13.15
CA PRO A 77 -2.38 -6.47 11.71
C PRO A 77 -3.76 -6.09 11.14
N ILE A 78 -3.79 -5.16 10.19
CA ILE A 78 -5.02 -4.76 9.48
C ILE A 78 -5.44 -5.83 8.45
N LEU A 79 -4.46 -6.55 7.91
CA LEU A 79 -4.60 -7.54 6.86
C LEU A 79 -4.38 -8.94 7.42
N LYS A 80 -5.20 -9.91 7.00
CA LYS A 80 -4.89 -11.33 7.22
C LYS A 80 -3.78 -11.76 6.27
N ASP A 81 -3.02 -12.81 6.62
CA ASP A 81 -1.92 -13.31 5.75
C ASP A 81 -2.38 -13.59 4.32
N TRP A 82 -3.54 -14.25 4.15
CA TRP A 82 -4.07 -14.54 2.82
C TRP A 82 -4.59 -13.29 2.09
N GLU A 83 -5.00 -12.24 2.80
CA GLU A 83 -5.38 -10.95 2.19
C GLU A 83 -4.14 -10.22 1.67
N MET A 84 -3.01 -10.32 2.40
CA MET A 84 -1.71 -9.85 1.94
C MET A 84 -1.25 -10.63 0.71
N ASN A 85 -1.39 -11.96 0.70
CA ASN A 85 -1.08 -12.77 -0.47
C ASN A 85 -1.89 -12.34 -1.70
N ALA A 86 -3.18 -12.03 -1.52
CA ALA A 86 -4.03 -11.54 -2.60
C ALA A 86 -3.56 -10.17 -3.13
N LEU A 87 -3.15 -9.24 -2.26
CA LEU A 87 -2.61 -7.94 -2.66
C LEU A 87 -1.32 -8.11 -3.47
N ILE A 88 -0.37 -8.91 -2.97
CA ILE A 88 0.91 -9.15 -3.65
C ILE A 88 0.68 -9.81 -5.02
N ALA A 89 -0.14 -10.86 -5.08
CA ALA A 89 -0.47 -11.50 -6.35
C ALA A 89 -1.12 -10.52 -7.34
N ALA A 90 -2.02 -9.66 -6.86
CA ALA A 90 -2.73 -8.71 -7.72
C ALA A 90 -1.81 -7.70 -8.40
N PHE A 91 -0.82 -7.14 -7.70
CA PHE A 91 0.11 -6.17 -8.27
C PHE A 91 1.35 -6.80 -8.94
N LEU A 92 1.51 -8.11 -8.84
CA LEU A 92 2.50 -8.85 -9.65
C LEU A 92 1.90 -9.53 -10.88
N SER A 93 0.58 -9.69 -10.95
CA SER A 93 -0.06 -10.45 -12.00
C SER A 93 0.06 -9.78 -13.39
N PRO A 94 0.51 -10.51 -14.42
CA PRO A 94 0.51 -10.07 -15.81
C PRO A 94 -0.89 -10.05 -16.42
N LEU A 95 -1.93 -10.55 -15.74
CA LEU A 95 -3.32 -10.34 -16.18
C LEU A 95 -3.64 -8.86 -16.35
N ARG A 96 -2.94 -7.97 -15.63
CA ARG A 96 -3.11 -6.51 -15.76
C ARG A 96 -2.67 -5.95 -17.11
N ASP A 97 -1.79 -6.65 -17.82
CA ASP A 97 -1.19 -6.16 -19.06
C ASP A 97 -2.09 -6.43 -20.28
N ASP A 98 -3.07 -7.32 -20.15
CA ASP A 98 -3.98 -7.70 -21.24
C ASP A 98 -5.45 -7.40 -20.90
N LEU A 99 -5.99 -6.36 -21.54
CA LEU A 99 -7.39 -5.95 -21.38
C LEU A 99 -8.40 -7.06 -21.72
N ASN A 100 -8.09 -7.96 -22.66
CA ASN A 100 -8.98 -9.07 -22.99
C ASN A 100 -9.03 -10.09 -21.85
N GLN A 101 -7.89 -10.36 -21.20
CA GLN A 101 -7.83 -11.22 -20.04
C GLN A 101 -8.57 -10.59 -18.85
N ILE A 102 -8.38 -9.29 -18.58
CA ILE A 102 -9.14 -8.59 -17.54
C ILE A 102 -10.65 -8.67 -17.80
N ARG A 103 -11.08 -8.48 -19.05
CA ARG A 103 -12.50 -8.60 -19.43
C ARG A 103 -13.03 -10.01 -19.18
N ALA A 104 -12.25 -11.03 -19.52
CA ALA A 104 -12.62 -12.44 -19.35
C ALA A 104 -12.69 -12.89 -17.88
N ILE A 105 -12.10 -12.15 -16.93
CA ILE A 105 -12.25 -12.44 -15.50
C ILE A 105 -13.74 -12.42 -15.12
N ALA A 106 -14.27 -13.57 -14.74
CA ALA A 106 -15.59 -13.72 -14.15
C ALA A 106 -15.46 -13.71 -12.62
N LEU A 107 -16.09 -12.72 -11.98
CA LEU A 107 -16.19 -12.67 -10.52
C LEU A 107 -17.51 -13.31 -10.10
N PRO A 108 -17.52 -14.46 -9.39
CA PRO A 108 -18.75 -15.13 -9.00
C PRO A 108 -19.57 -14.30 -8.00
N ARG A 109 -18.93 -13.39 -7.27
CA ARG A 109 -19.54 -12.42 -6.35
C ARG A 109 -18.60 -11.26 -6.11
N ILE A 110 -19.15 -10.17 -5.58
CA ILE A 110 -18.37 -9.07 -5.00
C ILE A 110 -18.33 -9.22 -3.48
N ASP A 111 -17.15 -9.42 -2.92
CA ASP A 111 -16.90 -9.50 -1.49
C ASP A 111 -16.67 -8.12 -0.88
N ALA A 112 -17.49 -7.73 0.11
CA ALA A 112 -17.41 -6.42 0.75
C ALA A 112 -16.07 -6.17 1.47
N ARG A 113 -15.47 -7.22 2.06
CA ARG A 113 -14.16 -7.09 2.71
C ARG A 113 -13.06 -6.85 1.68
N ALA A 114 -13.13 -7.49 0.51
CA ALA A 114 -12.21 -7.21 -0.59
C ALA A 114 -12.28 -5.74 -1.01
N VAL A 115 -13.50 -5.20 -1.19
CA VAL A 115 -13.71 -3.77 -1.53
C VAL A 115 -13.10 -2.86 -0.46
N HIS A 116 -13.27 -3.18 0.83
CA HIS A 116 -12.65 -2.40 1.91
C HIS A 116 -11.11 -2.48 1.90
N VAL A 117 -10.53 -3.65 1.65
CA VAL A 117 -9.07 -3.80 1.56
C VAL A 117 -8.53 -3.00 0.37
N ALA A 118 -9.18 -3.10 -0.80
CA ALA A 118 -8.84 -2.30 -1.97
C ALA A 118 -8.93 -0.80 -1.69
N ALA A 119 -9.97 -0.34 -1.00
CA ALA A 119 -10.14 1.06 -0.65
C ALA A 119 -9.04 1.57 0.30
N ILE A 120 -8.64 0.76 1.30
CA ILE A 120 -7.52 1.09 2.19
C ILE A 120 -6.22 1.21 1.39
N PHE A 121 -5.95 0.25 0.53
CA PHE A 121 -4.75 0.24 -0.31
C PHE A 121 -4.69 1.46 -1.26
N MET A 122 -5.80 1.75 -1.95
CA MET A 122 -5.90 2.91 -2.84
C MET A 122 -5.79 4.24 -2.09
N LYS A 123 -6.34 4.34 -0.88
CA LYS A 123 -6.14 5.52 -0.03
C LYS A 123 -4.68 5.67 0.40
N GLY A 124 -4.02 4.56 0.73
CA GLY A 124 -2.58 4.52 0.98
C GLY A 124 -1.80 5.04 -0.22
N LEU A 125 -2.14 4.61 -1.43
CA LEU A 125 -1.50 5.07 -2.65
C LEU A 125 -1.62 6.57 -2.88
N VAL A 126 -2.81 7.14 -2.68
CA VAL A 126 -3.00 8.60 -2.80
C VAL A 126 -2.11 9.34 -1.80
N ASN A 127 -2.06 8.90 -0.55
CA ASN A 127 -1.19 9.52 0.47
C ASN A 127 0.29 9.36 0.15
N PHE A 128 0.71 8.19 -0.31
CA PHE A 128 2.10 7.93 -0.69
C PHE A 128 2.51 8.74 -1.91
N TYR A 129 1.60 9.00 -2.85
CA TYR A 129 1.88 9.90 -3.97
C TYR A 129 2.22 11.32 -3.49
N PHE A 130 1.44 11.85 -2.54
CA PHE A 130 1.76 13.15 -1.92
C PHE A 130 3.09 13.13 -1.17
N LEU A 131 3.38 12.04 -0.45
CA LEU A 131 4.64 11.89 0.25
C LEU A 131 5.84 11.88 -0.72
N ILE A 132 5.75 11.11 -1.80
CA ILE A 132 6.79 11.06 -2.85
C ILE A 132 6.96 12.45 -3.48
N ALA A 133 5.87 13.17 -3.75
CA ALA A 133 5.94 14.53 -4.27
C ALA A 133 6.59 15.51 -3.29
N ALA A 134 6.32 15.38 -1.99
CA ALA A 134 6.96 16.19 -0.94
C ALA A 134 8.47 15.94 -0.84
N CYS A 135 8.91 14.72 -1.13
CA CYS A 135 10.33 14.34 -1.21
C CYS A 135 10.98 14.63 -2.59
N ASP A 136 10.34 15.42 -3.46
CA ASP A 136 10.79 15.71 -4.82
C ASP A 136 11.05 14.45 -5.68
N PHE A 137 10.10 13.50 -5.64
CA PHE A 137 10.02 12.34 -6.53
C PHE A 137 11.30 11.47 -6.59
N PRO A 138 11.74 10.88 -5.47
CA PRO A 138 12.86 9.91 -5.47
C PRO A 138 12.60 8.68 -6.36
N VAL A 139 11.33 8.40 -6.64
CA VAL A 139 10.86 7.40 -7.62
C VAL A 139 10.28 8.11 -8.84
N ASP A 140 10.67 7.68 -10.04
CA ASP A 140 10.15 8.23 -11.31
C ASP A 140 8.61 8.18 -11.34
N ARG A 141 8.00 9.32 -11.70
CA ARG A 141 6.55 9.54 -11.75
C ARG A 141 5.80 8.46 -12.52
N LYS A 142 6.38 7.93 -13.60
CA LYS A 142 5.73 6.90 -14.43
C LYS A 142 5.52 5.57 -13.69
N ASN A 143 6.26 5.34 -12.61
CA ASN A 143 6.20 4.13 -11.81
C ASN A 143 5.27 4.23 -10.60
N VAL A 144 4.84 5.45 -10.24
CA VAL A 144 4.01 5.69 -9.04
C VAL A 144 2.53 5.89 -9.37
N VAL A 145 2.18 5.85 -10.64
CA VAL A 145 0.79 5.94 -11.10
C VAL A 145 0.03 4.64 -10.82
N PRO A 146 -1.24 4.69 -10.35
CA PRO A 146 -1.96 3.49 -9.93
C PRO A 146 -2.07 2.40 -11.01
N TRP A 147 -2.25 2.80 -12.27
CA TRP A 147 -2.41 1.87 -13.39
C TRP A 147 -1.13 1.08 -13.72
N ALA A 148 0.03 1.45 -13.18
CA ALA A 148 1.26 0.68 -13.37
C ALA A 148 1.25 -0.66 -12.62
N PHE A 149 0.45 -0.78 -11.56
CA PHE A 149 0.48 -1.97 -10.69
C PHE A 149 -0.88 -2.37 -10.10
N TRP A 150 -1.95 -1.60 -10.30
CA TRP A 150 -3.23 -1.88 -9.68
C TRP A 150 -4.39 -1.95 -10.67
N ASP A 151 -5.17 -3.03 -10.56
CA ASP A 151 -6.50 -3.16 -11.16
C ASP A 151 -7.44 -3.81 -10.12
N GLY A 152 -8.58 -3.17 -9.86
CA GLY A 152 -9.51 -3.61 -8.83
C GLY A 152 -10.20 -4.94 -9.14
N LYS A 153 -10.40 -5.27 -10.42
CA LYS A 153 -11.03 -6.52 -10.86
C LYS A 153 -10.03 -7.68 -10.75
N VAL A 154 -8.78 -7.46 -11.16
CA VAL A 154 -7.67 -8.40 -10.98
C VAL A 154 -7.44 -8.66 -9.49
N PHE A 155 -7.40 -7.62 -8.65
CA PHE A 155 -7.30 -7.79 -7.20
C PHE A 155 -8.44 -8.63 -6.64
N HIS A 156 -9.69 -8.34 -7.02
CA HIS A 156 -10.84 -9.09 -6.52
C HIS A 156 -10.79 -10.58 -6.93
N HIS A 157 -10.29 -10.87 -8.14
CA HIS A 157 -10.06 -12.24 -8.61
C HIS A 157 -9.08 -12.99 -7.69
N TYR A 158 -7.92 -12.41 -7.40
CA TYR A 158 -6.94 -13.00 -6.48
C TYR A 158 -7.45 -13.08 -5.05
N TYR A 159 -8.22 -12.10 -4.59
CA TYR A 159 -8.83 -12.12 -3.26
C TYR A 159 -9.73 -13.33 -3.05
N LEU A 160 -10.62 -13.62 -4.01
CA LEU A 160 -11.52 -14.79 -3.92
C LEU A 160 -10.75 -16.12 -3.98
N ARG A 161 -9.68 -16.19 -4.78
CA ARG A 161 -8.80 -17.37 -4.85
C ARG A 161 -8.05 -17.60 -3.54
N ALA A 162 -7.42 -16.56 -3.00
CA ALA A 162 -6.71 -16.63 -1.73
C ALA A 162 -7.65 -17.00 -0.58
N LYS A 163 -8.86 -16.40 -0.54
CA LYS A 163 -9.90 -16.73 0.45
C LYS A 163 -10.36 -18.19 0.37
N SER A 164 -10.29 -18.80 -0.82
CA SER A 164 -10.64 -20.20 -1.05
C SER A 164 -9.46 -21.16 -0.81
N GLY A 165 -8.31 -20.66 -0.34
CA GLY A 165 -7.15 -21.49 -0.02
C GLY A 165 -6.26 -21.84 -1.21
N ALA A 166 -6.28 -21.05 -2.29
CA ALA A 166 -5.37 -21.24 -3.42
C ALA A 166 -3.90 -21.19 -2.97
N LYS A 167 -3.05 -22.03 -3.58
CA LYS A 167 -1.61 -22.02 -3.28
C LYS A 167 -0.97 -20.77 -3.87
N ILE A 168 0.13 -20.34 -3.25
CA ILE A 168 0.91 -19.18 -3.75
C ILE A 168 1.37 -19.42 -5.18
N ASP A 169 1.82 -20.63 -5.50
CA ASP A 169 2.24 -21.01 -6.86
C ASP A 169 1.13 -20.81 -7.90
N ASP A 170 -0.11 -21.23 -7.57
CA ASP A 170 -1.28 -21.02 -8.44
C ASP A 170 -1.59 -19.53 -8.61
N MET A 171 -1.41 -18.72 -7.55
CA MET A 171 -1.62 -17.27 -7.59
C MET A 171 -0.53 -16.55 -8.40
N CYS A 172 0.67 -17.11 -8.46
CA CYS A 172 1.76 -16.63 -9.30
C CYS A 172 1.69 -17.18 -10.74
N GLU A 173 0.58 -17.82 -11.12
CA GLU A 173 0.37 -18.41 -12.46
C GLU A 173 1.47 -19.42 -12.85
N HIS A 174 2.08 -20.09 -11.87
CA HIS A 174 3.21 -21.01 -12.05
C HIS A 174 4.43 -20.36 -12.75
N LYS A 175 4.57 -19.04 -12.67
CA LYS A 175 5.69 -18.28 -13.20
C LYS A 175 6.76 -18.13 -12.12
N GLU A 176 7.93 -18.71 -12.35
CA GLU A 176 9.01 -18.78 -11.36
C GLU A 176 9.53 -17.40 -10.97
N GLU A 177 9.65 -16.49 -11.92
CA GLU A 177 10.08 -15.11 -11.71
C GLU A 177 9.10 -14.33 -10.81
N ILE A 178 7.80 -14.54 -11.01
CA ILE A 178 6.75 -13.92 -10.20
C ILE A 178 6.77 -14.54 -8.80
N LEU A 179 6.91 -15.86 -8.70
CA LEU A 179 6.98 -16.55 -7.41
C LEU A 179 8.17 -16.08 -6.57
N LYS A 180 9.35 -15.92 -7.18
CA LYS A 180 10.54 -15.39 -6.49
C LYS A 180 10.30 -13.99 -5.95
N LEU A 181 9.78 -13.10 -6.79
CA LEU A 181 9.47 -11.73 -6.41
C LEU A 181 8.37 -11.66 -5.33
N PHE A 182 7.35 -12.50 -5.45
CA PHE A 182 6.29 -12.64 -4.44
C PHE A 182 6.87 -13.01 -3.08
N VAL A 183 7.72 -14.04 -3.03
CA VAL A 183 8.34 -14.51 -1.79
C VAL A 183 9.22 -13.44 -1.18
N ASP A 184 10.05 -12.77 -1.98
CA ASP A 184 10.93 -11.70 -1.50
C ASP A 184 10.11 -10.54 -0.89
N ILE A 185 9.08 -10.06 -1.59
CA ILE A 185 8.15 -9.04 -1.07
C ILE A 185 7.50 -9.49 0.22
N LYS A 186 6.98 -10.73 0.27
CA LYS A 186 6.33 -11.26 1.48
C LYS A 186 7.31 -11.29 2.65
N THR A 187 8.56 -11.70 2.44
CA THR A 187 9.57 -11.70 3.51
C THR A 187 9.91 -10.31 4.03
N MET A 188 9.84 -9.28 3.18
CA MET A 188 10.09 -7.90 3.60
C MET A 188 8.90 -7.30 4.36
N VAL A 189 7.67 -7.60 3.94
CA VAL A 189 6.45 -7.01 4.53
C VAL A 189 6.05 -7.72 5.83
N VAL A 190 6.38 -9.00 5.98
CA VAL A 190 6.13 -9.72 7.24
C VAL A 190 6.89 -9.01 8.37
N PRO A 191 6.21 -8.64 9.46
CA PRO A 191 6.84 -7.85 10.52
C PRO A 191 8.02 -8.65 11.08
N HIS A 192 9.16 -7.98 11.24
CA HIS A 192 10.19 -8.43 12.17
C HIS A 192 9.56 -8.34 13.56
N ILE A 193 8.97 -9.43 14.06
CA ILE A 193 8.66 -9.56 15.47
C ILE A 193 10.02 -9.56 16.17
N PRO A 194 10.42 -8.52 16.92
CA PRO A 194 11.57 -8.68 17.78
C PRO A 194 11.26 -9.85 18.73
N PRO A 195 12.18 -10.80 18.93
CA PRO A 195 11.94 -11.87 19.88
C PRO A 195 11.54 -11.23 21.22
N PRO A 196 10.54 -11.79 21.93
CA PRO A 196 10.17 -11.27 23.23
C PRO A 196 11.45 -11.19 24.09
N PRO A 197 11.67 -10.09 24.83
CA PRO A 197 12.84 -9.97 25.68
C PRO A 197 12.90 -11.21 26.57
N VAL A 198 13.99 -11.96 26.48
CA VAL A 198 14.24 -13.11 27.36
C VAL A 198 14.41 -12.52 28.74
N ILE A 199 13.33 -12.45 29.52
CA ILE A 199 13.40 -12.15 30.94
C ILE A 199 14.25 -13.29 31.53
N PRO A 200 15.42 -13.00 32.13
CA PRO A 200 16.19 -14.04 32.78
C PRO A 200 15.29 -14.71 33.81
N LYS A 201 15.09 -16.03 33.65
CA LYS A 201 14.37 -16.82 34.64
C LYS A 201 15.01 -16.54 36.00
N PRO A 202 14.25 -16.13 37.03
CA PRO A 202 14.82 -15.95 38.36
C PRO A 202 15.58 -17.23 38.74
N PRO A 203 16.76 -17.12 39.37
CA PRO A 203 17.50 -18.29 39.83
C PRO A 203 16.56 -19.19 40.63
N ALA A 204 16.56 -20.49 40.28
CA ALA A 204 15.83 -21.47 41.04
C ALA A 204 16.25 -21.36 42.51
N GLU A 205 15.29 -21.10 43.38
CA GLU A 205 15.45 -21.06 44.82
C GLU A 205 16.04 -22.40 45.27
N SER A 206 17.26 -22.36 45.83
CA SER A 206 17.92 -23.53 46.38
C SER A 206 17.09 -24.09 47.54
N PRO A 207 16.93 -25.42 47.66
CA PRO A 207 16.11 -25.99 48.72
C PRO A 207 16.77 -25.80 50.08
N GLU A 208 16.12 -25.06 50.98
CA GLU A 208 16.49 -25.01 52.39
C GLU A 208 16.25 -26.37 53.07
N PRO A 209 17.09 -26.75 54.06
CA PRO A 209 17.07 -28.08 54.63
C PRO A 209 15.93 -28.25 55.64
N LYS A 210 15.31 -29.44 55.59
CA LYS A 210 14.33 -29.92 56.56
C LYS A 210 14.94 -30.00 57.97
N GLY A 211 14.32 -29.32 58.93
CA GLY A 211 14.57 -29.47 60.37
C GLY A 211 13.26 -29.46 61.16
N SER A 212 12.84 -30.65 61.59
CA SER A 212 12.03 -30.99 62.79
C SER A 212 11.06 -29.96 63.42
N SER A 213 9.77 -30.31 63.40
CA SER A 213 8.75 -30.02 64.45
C SER A 213 9.22 -30.51 65.85
N PRO A 214 8.55 -30.20 66.99
CA PRO A 214 7.17 -29.73 67.15
C PRO A 214 6.91 -28.69 68.28
N GLU A 215 5.62 -28.35 68.44
CA GLU A 215 4.91 -27.91 69.64
C GLU A 215 4.43 -26.45 69.80
N ASP A 216 3.14 -26.43 70.17
CA ASP A 216 2.35 -25.53 71.01
C ASP A 216 1.60 -24.29 70.46
N SER A 217 0.28 -24.38 70.70
CA SER A 217 -0.81 -23.39 70.65
C SER A 217 -0.78 -22.48 71.90
N PRO A 218 -1.79 -21.60 72.20
CA PRO A 218 -2.68 -20.74 71.40
C PRO A 218 -2.85 -19.28 71.96
N HIS A 219 -3.69 -18.48 71.28
CA HIS A 219 -4.58 -17.41 71.81
C HIS A 219 -4.05 -16.02 72.27
N LYS A 220 -4.53 -14.94 71.59
CA LYS A 220 -5.45 -13.85 72.07
C LYS A 220 -5.36 -12.62 71.13
N LYS A 221 -6.44 -12.22 70.45
CA LYS A 221 -7.56 -11.30 70.82
C LYS A 221 -7.23 -9.79 70.84
N HIS A 222 -8.08 -9.08 70.08
CA HIS A 222 -8.52 -7.67 70.17
C HIS A 222 -7.49 -6.61 69.73
N ARG A 223 -7.89 -5.58 68.97
CA ARG A 223 -8.97 -4.64 69.31
C ARG A 223 -9.43 -3.81 68.10
N ARG A 224 -10.72 -3.48 68.13
CA ARG A 224 -11.49 -2.60 67.22
C ARG A 224 -10.95 -1.17 67.19
N GLY A 225 -11.15 -0.51 66.05
CA GLY A 225 -11.22 0.94 65.90
C GLY A 225 -12.06 1.31 64.68
N HIS A 226 -13.33 1.64 64.91
CA HIS A 226 -14.27 2.22 63.94
C HIS A 226 -13.96 3.71 63.72
N SER A 227 -14.26 4.24 62.52
CA SER A 227 -15.14 5.40 62.27
C SER A 227 -15.04 5.83 60.80
N ASN A 228 -16.12 5.69 60.03
CA ASN A 228 -17.11 6.71 59.62
C ASN A 228 -16.71 7.37 58.29
N ALA A 229 -17.30 6.95 57.16
CA ALA A 229 -18.59 7.41 56.62
C ALA A 229 -18.53 8.86 56.09
N SER A 230 -18.64 9.02 54.76
CA SER A 230 -19.46 10.06 54.12
C SER A 230 -19.58 9.79 52.61
N THR A 231 -20.82 9.49 52.24
CA THR A 231 -21.40 9.45 50.90
C THR A 231 -21.47 10.85 50.29
N VAL A 232 -20.97 11.02 49.07
CA VAL A 232 -21.34 12.15 48.20
C VAL A 232 -21.58 11.60 46.79
N SER A 233 -22.81 11.80 46.29
CA SER A 233 -23.25 11.45 44.94
C SER A 233 -22.76 12.48 43.91
N PRO A 234 -22.52 12.08 42.65
CA PRO A 234 -22.07 13.00 41.60
C PRO A 234 -23.23 13.80 40.97
N PRO A 235 -22.96 15.00 40.41
CA PRO A 235 -23.96 15.81 39.72
C PRO A 235 -24.30 15.26 38.33
N GLN A 236 -25.58 15.30 37.97
CA GLN A 236 -26.11 14.97 36.65
C GLN A 236 -25.77 16.05 35.62
N THR A 237 -25.31 15.62 34.44
CA THR A 237 -25.17 16.46 33.23
C THR A 237 -26.11 15.96 32.11
N PRO A 238 -26.53 16.85 31.19
CA PRO A 238 -27.76 16.69 30.41
C PRO A 238 -27.61 15.75 29.20
N LEU A 239 -28.73 15.11 28.83
CA LEU A 239 -28.87 14.30 27.63
C LEU A 239 -28.61 15.12 26.34
N PRO A 240 -27.88 14.57 25.35
CA PRO A 240 -27.80 15.19 24.02
C PRO A 240 -29.09 14.96 23.20
N PRO A 241 -29.45 15.90 22.31
CA PRO A 241 -30.71 15.84 21.56
C PRO A 241 -30.73 14.69 20.54
N THR A 242 -31.91 14.11 20.42
CA THR A 242 -32.30 12.96 19.63
C THR A 242 -32.15 13.19 18.12
N SER A 243 -31.63 12.15 17.45
CA SER A 243 -31.85 11.73 16.06
C SER A 243 -32.57 12.68 15.09
N LEU A 244 -31.87 13.05 14.01
CA LEU A 244 -32.45 13.61 12.79
C LEU A 244 -33.50 12.64 12.21
N ALA A 245 -34.78 12.95 12.43
CA ALA A 245 -35.89 12.33 11.75
C ALA A 245 -35.88 12.77 10.26
N ILE A 246 -35.59 11.82 9.36
CA ILE A 246 -35.84 12.00 7.93
C ILE A 246 -37.36 11.89 7.73
N ASN A 247 -37.97 13.03 7.46
CA ASN A 247 -39.39 13.17 7.16
C ASN A 247 -39.70 12.53 5.79
N GLN A 248 -40.33 11.36 5.80
CA GLN A 248 -41.00 10.80 4.63
C GLN A 248 -42.39 11.44 4.53
N ASN A 249 -42.52 12.47 3.70
CA ASN A 249 -43.81 12.95 3.23
C ASN A 249 -43.67 13.67 1.89
N SER A 250 -43.79 12.91 0.80
CA SER A 250 -44.32 13.43 -0.46
C SER A 250 -45.27 12.39 -1.05
N THR A 251 -46.57 12.66 -0.92
CA THR A 251 -47.65 11.93 -1.58
C THR A 251 -47.84 12.42 -3.02
N PRO A 252 -48.45 11.59 -3.90
CA PRO A 252 -48.24 11.64 -5.33
C PRO A 252 -49.31 12.46 -6.06
N SER A 253 -48.94 13.16 -7.14
CA SER A 253 -49.90 13.65 -8.12
C SER A 253 -50.02 12.68 -9.29
N LYS A 254 -51.23 12.12 -9.44
CA LYS A 254 -51.73 11.43 -10.64
C LYS A 254 -51.98 12.46 -11.75
N VAL A 255 -51.51 12.18 -12.96
CA VAL A 255 -52.24 12.49 -14.21
C VAL A 255 -52.11 11.30 -15.14
N ALA A 256 -53.23 10.95 -15.75
CA ALA A 256 -53.50 9.73 -16.49
C ALA A 256 -52.97 9.73 -17.94
N SER A 257 -52.59 8.52 -18.35
CA SER A 257 -52.77 7.83 -19.63
C SER A 257 -53.04 8.62 -20.92
N GLN A 258 -52.28 8.30 -21.98
CA GLN A 258 -52.86 7.76 -23.22
C GLN A 258 -51.82 7.00 -24.04
N ALA A 259 -52.30 5.92 -24.67
CA ALA A 259 -51.56 4.94 -25.44
C ALA A 259 -51.72 5.19 -26.95
N SER A 260 -50.71 4.82 -27.74
CA SER A 260 -50.87 4.19 -29.07
C SER A 260 -49.51 3.91 -29.72
N SER A 261 -49.25 2.64 -30.05
CA SER A 261 -48.37 2.24 -31.17
C SER A 261 -49.09 2.53 -32.51
N PRO A 262 -48.40 2.60 -33.67
CA PRO A 262 -48.10 1.36 -34.41
C PRO A 262 -46.77 1.34 -35.25
N THR A 263 -46.27 0.11 -35.40
CA THR A 263 -45.60 -0.59 -36.53
C THR A 263 -44.95 0.13 -37.73
N ALA A 264 -43.80 -0.47 -38.12
CA ALA A 264 -43.33 -0.84 -39.48
C ALA A 264 -42.18 -0.03 -40.15
N SER A 265 -41.04 -0.71 -40.30
CA SER A 265 -40.01 -0.58 -41.37
C SER A 265 -40.63 -0.76 -42.78
N PRO A 266 -39.98 -0.44 -43.94
CA PRO A 266 -38.54 -0.63 -44.22
C PRO A 266 -37.87 0.36 -45.23
N SER A 267 -36.68 -0.04 -45.68
CA SER A 267 -35.96 0.28 -46.95
C SER A 267 -35.00 1.48 -47.01
N SER A 268 -33.70 1.15 -47.04
CA SER A 268 -32.64 1.85 -47.79
C SER A 268 -32.89 1.79 -49.31
N PRO A 269 -32.24 2.64 -50.12
CA PRO A 269 -31.07 2.11 -50.84
C PRO A 269 -29.91 3.08 -51.06
N HIS A 270 -28.77 2.44 -51.35
CA HIS A 270 -27.50 2.92 -51.90
C HIS A 270 -27.51 4.13 -52.84
N LEU A 271 -26.47 4.95 -52.76
CA LEU A 271 -25.76 5.42 -53.96
C LEU A 271 -24.24 5.41 -53.73
N ASN A 272 -23.52 5.08 -54.79
CA ASN A 272 -22.17 4.55 -54.82
C ASN A 272 -21.30 5.45 -55.73
N LYS A 273 -19.98 5.44 -55.46
CA LYS A 273 -18.83 5.69 -56.35
C LYS A 273 -18.39 7.13 -56.74
N GLN A 274 -17.19 7.44 -56.23
CA GLN A 274 -15.93 7.76 -56.93
C GLN A 274 -15.90 8.87 -58.00
N VAL A 275 -14.92 9.78 -57.88
CA VAL A 275 -13.66 9.81 -58.68
C VAL A 275 -12.71 10.90 -58.14
N ALA A 276 -11.41 10.61 -58.27
CA ALA A 276 -10.22 11.27 -57.73
C ALA A 276 -9.73 12.53 -58.48
N LYS A 277 -8.90 13.38 -57.84
CA LYS A 277 -7.43 13.52 -58.05
C LYS A 277 -6.80 14.81 -57.46
N SER A 278 -5.57 14.63 -56.95
CA SER A 278 -4.43 15.58 -56.79
C SER A 278 -4.57 16.75 -55.81
N ALA A 279 -3.51 17.25 -55.15
CA ALA A 279 -2.14 16.81 -54.84
C ALA A 279 -1.52 17.93 -53.98
N HIS A 280 -0.93 17.64 -52.83
CA HIS A 280 0.34 18.22 -52.32
C HIS A 280 0.52 17.88 -50.83
N MET A 281 1.40 16.92 -50.55
CA MET A 281 2.06 16.73 -49.25
C MET A 281 3.54 17.08 -49.43
N SER A 282 4.04 17.99 -48.59
CA SER A 282 5.45 18.37 -48.52
C SER A 282 6.23 17.40 -47.61
N PRO A 283 7.43 16.92 -48.00
CA PRO A 283 8.31 16.13 -47.14
C PRO A 283 9.34 17.01 -46.38
N PRO A 284 10.03 16.48 -45.35
CA PRO A 284 10.95 17.25 -44.50
C PRO A 284 12.37 17.31 -45.11
N PRO A 285 13.20 18.32 -44.76
CA PRO A 285 14.56 18.42 -45.31
C PRO A 285 15.60 17.65 -44.48
N ARG A 286 16.50 16.94 -45.15
CA ARG A 286 17.84 16.55 -44.64
C ARG A 286 18.93 17.24 -45.48
N SER A 287 19.86 17.87 -44.74
CA SER A 287 21.23 18.37 -45.01
C SER A 287 21.87 18.26 -46.40
N PRO A 288 22.72 19.24 -46.79
CA PRO A 288 23.77 19.04 -47.78
C PRO A 288 25.16 18.79 -47.15
N VAL A 289 25.86 17.82 -47.73
CA VAL A 289 27.29 17.51 -47.58
C VAL A 289 28.09 18.33 -48.61
N ALA A 290 29.23 18.89 -48.20
CA ALA A 290 30.26 19.39 -49.12
C ALA A 290 31.52 18.48 -49.10
N LYS A 291 31.91 17.99 -50.28
CA LYS A 291 33.24 17.48 -50.71
C LYS A 291 33.96 18.64 -51.41
N ALA A 292 35.28 18.78 -51.57
CA ALA A 292 36.51 18.07 -51.22
C ALA A 292 37.72 18.98 -51.64
N VAL A 293 38.95 18.57 -51.28
CA VAL A 293 40.30 18.75 -51.92
C VAL A 293 41.32 18.93 -50.78
N ALA A 294 42.13 17.96 -50.30
CA ALA A 294 43.15 17.06 -50.87
C ALA A 294 44.61 17.55 -50.71
N ALA A 295 45.50 16.59 -50.41
CA ALA A 295 46.98 16.59 -50.27
C ALA A 295 47.55 16.89 -48.87
N GLY A 296 48.42 16.08 -48.25
CA GLY A 296 49.05 14.80 -48.61
C GLY A 296 50.12 14.37 -47.59
N LYS A 297 50.46 13.07 -47.62
CA LYS A 297 51.68 12.37 -47.13
C LYS A 297 51.88 12.03 -45.62
N SER A 298 51.63 10.74 -45.33
CA SER A 298 52.29 9.77 -44.42
C SER A 298 53.84 9.84 -44.28
N PRO A 299 54.53 8.99 -43.46
CA PRO A 299 54.17 8.35 -42.17
C PRO A 299 55.36 8.25 -41.14
N ALA A 300 55.09 7.57 -40.01
CA ALA A 300 55.97 6.68 -39.22
C ALA A 300 56.84 7.26 -38.08
N LYS A 301 56.57 6.80 -36.85
CA LYS A 301 57.42 5.82 -36.11
C LYS A 301 56.94 5.65 -34.66
N SER A 302 56.74 4.40 -34.27
CA SER A 302 56.87 3.94 -32.87
C SER A 302 58.35 4.00 -32.44
N PRO A 303 58.66 3.97 -31.13
CA PRO A 303 59.16 2.71 -30.60
C PRO A 303 58.71 2.36 -29.16
N LYS A 304 58.88 1.05 -28.89
CA LYS A 304 58.75 0.32 -27.63
C LYS A 304 59.90 0.59 -26.62
N LYS A 305 59.65 0.13 -25.38
CA LYS A 305 60.58 -0.39 -24.33
C LYS A 305 61.32 0.67 -23.50
N ALA A 306 61.64 0.48 -22.22
CA ALA A 306 61.52 -0.65 -21.28
C ALA A 306 61.65 -0.14 -19.82
N ALA A 307 61.37 -1.05 -18.91
CA ALA A 307 61.61 -1.08 -17.47
C ALA A 307 62.77 -0.24 -16.89
N SER A 308 62.52 0.27 -15.68
CA SER A 308 63.35 0.05 -14.49
C SER A 308 62.45 0.03 -13.27
#